data_AF-A0A0D3JUC9-F1
#
_entry.id   AF-A0A0D3JUC9-F1
#
_cell.length_a   1.000
_cell.length_b   1.000
_cell.length_c   1.000
_cell.angle_alpha   90.00
_cell.angle_beta   90.00
_cell.angle_gamma   90.00
#
_symmetry.space_group_name_H-M   'P 1'
#
loop_
_entity.id
_entity.type
_entity.pdbx_description
1 polymer ?
#
loop_
_entity_poly.entity_id
_entity_poly.type
_entity_poly.pdbx_seq_one_letter_code
_entity_poly.pdbx_strand_id
1 'polypeptide(L)'
;MSSSCFDEREILLACLSESPCIAAGKPISVCIEEDEACRFKRVALMHCKRGQLDMRKRIKGNFVGNETAEDDKAEMSTKRKGAGDDEL
;
A
#
# COMPACT_ATOMS: atom_id res chain seq x y z
N MET A 1 7.89 -14.50 8.73
CA MET A 1 7.68 -13.14 8.17
C MET A 1 8.02 -13.21 6.70
N SER A 2 7.14 -12.75 5.79
CA SER A 2 7.44 -12.77 4.35
C SER A 2 8.70 -11.94 4.06
N SER A 3 9.66 -12.53 3.35
CA SER A 3 10.98 -11.96 3.03
C SER A 3 10.92 -10.64 2.27
N SER A 4 9.77 -10.29 1.72
CA SER A 4 9.54 -9.21 0.78
C SER A 4 9.58 -7.78 1.36
N CYS A 5 9.87 -7.58 2.65
CA CYS A 5 10.24 -6.25 3.21
C CYS A 5 11.41 -6.39 4.20
N PHE A 6 12.29 -7.37 3.98
CA PHE A 6 13.40 -7.63 4.89
C PHE A 6 14.39 -6.46 4.88
N ASP A 7 14.74 -5.98 3.69
CA ASP A 7 15.75 -4.93 3.51
C ASP A 7 15.31 -3.61 4.15
N GLU A 8 14.07 -3.15 3.92
CA GLU A 8 13.57 -1.92 4.55
C GLU A 8 13.48 -2.03 6.07
N ARG A 9 13.25 -3.25 6.59
CA ARG A 9 13.22 -3.51 8.02
C ARG A 9 14.63 -3.43 8.60
N GLU A 10 15.62 -4.07 7.98
CA GLU A 10 17.02 -4.02 8.41
C GLU A 10 17.55 -2.58 8.39
N ILE A 11 17.24 -1.81 7.34
CA ILE A 11 17.62 -0.40 7.24
C ILE A 11 17.02 0.44 8.38
N LEU A 12 15.77 0.17 8.78
CA LEU A 12 15.15 0.86 9.92
C LEU A 12 15.79 0.44 11.25
N LEU A 13 16.10 -0.85 11.42
CA LEU A 13 16.74 -1.36 12.63
C LEU A 13 18.16 -0.81 12.80
N ALA A 14 18.95 -0.73 11.72
CA ALA A 14 20.27 -0.12 11.73
C ALA A 14 20.19 1.35 12.19
N CYS A 15 19.29 2.14 11.61
CA CYS A 15 19.06 3.53 12.00
C CYS A 15 18.75 3.67 13.50
N LEU A 16 17.85 2.82 13.99
CA LEU A 16 17.43 2.82 15.39
C LEU A 16 18.54 2.37 16.35
N SER A 17 19.41 1.45 15.92
CA SER A 17 20.55 0.98 16.71
C SER A 17 21.66 2.03 16.86
N GLU A 18 21.81 2.90 15.85
CA GLU A 18 22.76 4.02 15.87
C GLU A 18 22.21 5.22 16.65
N SER A 19 20.88 5.30 16.80
CA SER A 19 20.20 6.41 17.47
C SER A 19 20.47 6.43 18.99
N PRO A 20 20.88 7.58 19.57
CA PRO A 20 21.05 7.71 21.01
C PRO A 20 19.74 7.60 21.79
N CYS A 21 18.58 7.75 21.13
CA CYS A 21 17.27 7.66 21.78
C CYS A 21 17.00 6.26 22.34
N ILE A 22 17.37 5.20 21.60
CA ILE A 22 17.20 3.83 22.09
C ILE A 22 18.18 3.54 23.22
N ALA A 23 19.42 4.05 23.11
CA ALA A 23 20.41 3.92 24.19
C ALA A 23 19.95 4.61 25.49
N ALA A 24 19.13 5.67 25.38
CA ALA A 24 18.51 6.33 26.52
C ALA A 24 17.32 5.56 27.14
N GLY A 25 16.97 4.38 26.60
CA GLY A 25 15.89 3.54 27.12
C GLY A 25 14.48 4.00 26.72
N LYS A 26 14.36 4.94 25.79
CA LYS A 26 13.06 5.39 25.28
C LYS A 26 12.43 4.31 24.38
N PRO A 27 11.09 4.25 24.31
CA PRO A 27 10.41 3.33 23.41
C PRO A 27 10.66 3.69 21.95
N ILE A 28 10.75 2.67 21.08
CA ILE A 28 11.01 2.82 19.64
C ILE A 28 10.03 3.80 18.97
N SER A 29 8.76 3.81 19.39
CA SER A 29 7.75 4.73 18.84
C SER A 29 8.14 6.20 19.01
N VAL A 30 8.74 6.56 20.15
CA VAL A 30 9.21 7.90 20.44
C VAL A 30 10.50 8.18 19.66
N CYS A 31 11.43 7.23 19.63
CA CYS A 31 12.70 7.41 18.91
C CYS A 31 12.56 7.65 17.42
N ILE A 32 11.54 7.02 16.81
CA ILE A 32 11.21 7.24 15.41
C ILE A 32 10.68 8.65 15.15
N GLU A 33 10.07 9.30 16.14
CA GLU A 33 9.52 10.65 16.00
C GLU A 33 10.56 11.73 16.28
N GLU A 34 11.54 11.45 17.16
CA GLU A 34 12.65 12.36 17.47
C GLU A 34 13.71 12.42 16.35
N ASP A 35 13.85 11.35 15.56
CA ASP A 35 14.82 11.27 14.46
C ASP A 35 14.13 11.24 13.09
N GLU A 36 14.25 12.34 12.33
CA GLU A 36 13.67 12.46 10.99
C GLU A 36 14.21 11.40 10.00
N ALA A 37 15.47 10.97 10.14
CA ALA A 37 16.05 9.97 9.27
C ALA A 37 15.42 8.59 9.50
N CYS A 38 15.21 8.20 10.76
CA CYS A 38 14.52 6.96 11.10
C CYS A 38 13.02 7.04 10.77
N ARG A 39 12.40 8.23 10.86
CA ARG A 39 11.02 8.47 10.43
C ARG A 39 10.83 8.17 8.95
N PHE A 40 11.72 8.65 8.09
CA PHE A 40 11.65 8.41 6.64
C PHE A 40 11.76 6.91 6.32
N LYS A 41 12.69 6.20 6.98
CA LYS A 41 12.85 4.74 6.81
C LYS A 41 11.62 3.96 7.28
N ARG A 42 10.93 4.42 8.34
CA ARG A 42 9.64 3.85 8.75
C ARG A 42 8.57 4.02 7.67
N VAL A 43 8.51 5.20 7.03
CA VAL A 43 7.57 5.44 5.93
C VAL A 43 7.83 4.48 4.77
N ALA A 44 9.09 4.29 4.37
CA ALA A 44 9.46 3.31 3.34
C ALA A 44 9.02 1.88 3.70
N LEU A 45 9.26 1.43 4.94
CA LEU A 45 8.81 0.12 5.41
C LEU A 45 7.26 0.00 5.38
N MET A 46 6.53 1.06 5.70
CA MET A 46 5.07 1.09 5.61
C MET A 46 4.58 1.02 4.17
N HIS A 47 5.25 1.69 3.23
CA HIS A 47 4.95 1.58 1.81
C HIS A 47 5.18 0.15 1.31
N CYS A 48 6.29 -0.49 1.68
CA CYS A 48 6.55 -1.87 1.32
C CYS A 48 5.45 -2.82 1.85
N LYS A 49 5.09 -2.69 3.14
CA LYS A 49 4.00 -3.49 3.73
C LYS A 49 2.66 -3.23 3.05
N ARG A 50 2.35 -1.97 2.73
CA ARG A 50 1.11 -1.59 2.05
C ARG A 50 1.07 -2.16 0.62
N GLY A 51 2.18 -2.13 -0.12
CA GLY A 51 2.29 -2.76 -1.42
C GLY A 51 2.04 -4.28 -1.37
N GLN A 52 2.53 -4.96 -0.33
CA GLN A 52 2.24 -6.39 -0.14
C GLN A 52 0.78 -6.68 0.23
N LEU A 53 0.13 -5.78 0.98
CA LEU A 53 -1.28 -5.91 1.32
C LEU A 53 -2.17 -5.62 0.10
N ASP A 54 -1.81 -4.63 -0.72
CA ASP A 54 -2.51 -4.28 -1.96
C ASP A 54 -2.44 -5.43 -2.97
N MET A 55 -1.25 -5.99 -3.23
CA MET A 55 -1.09 -7.17 -4.09
C MET A 55 -1.92 -8.37 -3.61
N ARG A 56 -1.91 -8.67 -2.31
CA ARG A 56 -2.74 -9.75 -1.74
C ARG A 56 -4.25 -9.49 -1.89
N LYS A 57 -4.69 -8.23 -1.80
CA LYS A 57 -6.08 -7.86 -2.10
C LYS A 57 -6.42 -8.07 -3.58
N ARG A 58 -5.49 -7.76 -4.50
CA ARG A 58 -5.67 -8.00 -5.94
C ARG A 58 -5.68 -9.47 -6.34
N ILE A 59 -5.00 -10.36 -5.61
CA ILE A 59 -5.06 -11.82 -5.86
C ILE A 59 -6.50 -12.37 -5.71
N LYS A 60 -7.35 -11.71 -4.90
CA LYS A 60 -8.78 -12.07 -4.77
C LYS A 60 -9.69 -11.40 -5.82
N GLY A 61 -9.12 -10.80 -6.87
CA GLY A 61 -9.86 -9.97 -7.83
C GLY A 61 -10.07 -8.56 -7.28
N ASN A 62 -10.40 -7.61 -8.15
CA ASN A 62 -10.69 -6.23 -7.79
C ASN A 62 -11.93 -6.17 -6.87
N PHE A 63 -11.73 -6.34 -5.56
CA PHE A 63 -12.79 -6.22 -4.58
C PHE A 63 -13.14 -4.75 -4.46
N VAL A 64 -14.09 -4.30 -5.27
CA VAL A 64 -14.83 -3.06 -5.06
C VAL A 64 -15.60 -3.28 -3.77
N GLY A 65 -14.97 -2.91 -2.65
CA GLY A 65 -15.58 -3.02 -1.34
C GLY A 65 -16.71 -2.01 -1.22
N ASN A 66 -17.92 -2.44 -1.55
CA ASN A 66 -19.20 -1.92 -1.07
C ASN A 66 -19.18 -0.42 -0.73
N GLU A 67 -19.04 0.41 -1.76
CA GLU A 67 -19.59 1.75 -1.72
C GLU A 67 -21.10 1.52 -1.75
N THR A 68 -21.73 1.83 -0.62
CA THR A 68 -23.17 1.83 -0.35
C THR A 68 -24.06 1.46 -1.53
N ALA A 69 -24.83 0.38 -1.36
CA ALA A 69 -26.00 0.11 -2.16
C ALA A 69 -26.88 1.37 -2.27
N GLU A 70 -26.77 2.06 -3.40
CA GLU A 70 -27.82 2.75 -4.16
C GLU A 70 -27.14 3.44 -5.36
N ASP A 71 -27.76 3.30 -6.54
CA ASP A 71 -27.45 3.98 -7.81
C ASP A 71 -26.54 3.31 -8.87
N ASP A 72 -26.71 2.01 -9.11
CA ASP A 72 -26.38 1.38 -10.41
C ASP A 72 -27.56 1.50 -11.39
N LYS A 73 -27.72 2.65 -12.07
CA LYS A 73 -28.57 2.79 -13.28
C LYS A 73 -28.13 3.92 -14.22
N ALA A 74 -26.86 3.99 -14.57
CA ALA A 74 -26.42 4.60 -15.83
C ALA A 74 -25.04 4.01 -16.17
N GLU A 75 -24.60 4.06 -17.43
CA GLU A 75 -23.33 3.48 -17.90
C GLU A 75 -23.36 1.98 -18.28
N MET A 76 -24.54 1.41 -18.56
CA MET A 76 -24.67 0.28 -19.50
C MET A 76 -25.49 0.70 -20.73
N SER A 77 -25.03 1.72 -21.43
CA SER A 77 -25.50 2.05 -22.79
C SER A 77 -24.50 2.98 -23.44
N THR A 78 -23.54 2.43 -24.19
CA THR A 78 -22.97 3.01 -25.43
C THR A 78 -21.77 2.17 -25.93
N LYS A 79 -21.97 0.86 -26.12
CA LYS A 79 -21.03 0.08 -26.95
C LYS A 79 -21.73 -1.01 -27.74
N ARG A 80 -22.71 -0.61 -28.56
CA ARG A 80 -23.05 -1.33 -29.80
C ARG A 80 -22.73 -0.41 -30.97
N LYS A 81 -21.45 -0.33 -31.32
CA LYS A 81 -21.00 0.14 -32.64
C LYS A 81 -20.67 -1.12 -33.44
N GLY A 82 -21.51 -1.40 -34.42
CA GLY A 82 -21.40 -2.50 -35.35
C GLY A 82 -22.50 -2.33 -36.40
N ALA A 83 -22.36 -1.27 -37.19
CA ALA A 83 -23.09 -1.10 -38.44
C ALA A 83 -22.32 -1.90 -39.50
N GLY A 84 -23.02 -2.74 -40.25
CA GLY A 84 -22.43 -3.42 -41.39
C GLY A 84 -23.32 -4.52 -41.92
N ASP A 85 -24.38 -4.16 -42.64
CA ASP A 85 -25.02 -5.01 -43.63
C ASP A 85 -25.45 -4.10 -44.80
N ASP A 86 -24.54 -3.93 -45.76
CA ASP A 86 -24.72 -3.23 -47.04
C ASP A 86 -24.65 -4.31 -48.14
N GLU A 87 -25.63 -4.29 -49.06
CA GLU A 87 -25.74 -5.02 -50.34
C GLU A 87 -25.77 -6.59 -50.29
N LEU A 88 -26.60 -7.31 -51.05
CA LEU A 88 -27.23 -7.11 -52.35
C LEU A 88 -28.52 -7.95 -52.45
#